data_AF-A0A2A3YB03-F1
#
_entry.id   AF-A0A2A3YB03-F1
#
_cell.length_a   1.000
_cell.length_b   1.000
_cell.length_c   1.000
_cell.angle_alpha   90.00
_cell.angle_beta   90.00
_cell.angle_gamma   90.00
#
_symmetry.space_group_name_H-M   'P 1'
#
loop_
_entity.id
_entity.type
_entity.pdbx_description
1 polymer ?
#
loop_
_entity_poly.entity_id
_entity_poly.type
_entity_poly.pdbx_seq_one_letter_code
_entity_poly.pdbx_strand_id
1 'polypeptide(L)'
;MAHLPAALLPRVGSLQLTDYEKAYCSELEDGQEIFEARLVNREHGALVVVRPDQYVAQVLPLTATGELTEFFSAFMNPALVQA
;
A
#
# COMPACT_ATOMS: atom_id res chain seq x y z
N MET A 1 -15.99 14.27 4.73
CA MET A 1 -14.82 13.36 4.66
C MET A 1 -15.10 12.39 3.52
N ALA A 2 -14.48 12.62 2.37
CA ALA A 2 -14.92 12.12 1.08
C ALA A 2 -14.45 10.68 0.79
N HIS A 3 -15.40 9.81 0.41
CA HIS A 3 -15.34 8.58 -0.38
C HIS A 3 -14.01 7.79 -0.54
N LEU A 4 -13.29 7.48 0.54
CA LEU A 4 -12.20 6.50 0.46
C LEU A 4 -12.73 5.06 0.58
N PRO A 5 -12.15 4.08 -0.14
CA PRO A 5 -12.47 2.67 0.03
C PRO A 5 -12.22 2.19 1.47
N ALA A 6 -12.97 1.20 1.92
CA ALA A 6 -12.83 0.64 3.27
C ALA A 6 -11.42 0.10 3.57
N ALA A 7 -10.68 -0.34 2.55
CA ALA A 7 -9.28 -0.77 2.70
C ALA A 7 -8.34 0.36 3.16
N LEU A 8 -8.68 1.63 2.90
CA LEU A 8 -7.93 2.82 3.34
C LEU A 8 -8.53 3.47 4.60
N LEU A 9 -9.61 2.92 5.15
CA LEU A 9 -10.21 3.31 6.42
C LEU A 9 -10.60 2.06 7.23
N PRO A 10 -9.67 1.12 7.47
CA PRO A 10 -10.01 -0.18 8.02
C PRO A 10 -10.50 -0.07 9.46
N ARG A 11 -11.47 -0.94 9.82
CA ARG A 11 -11.92 -1.11 11.20
C ARG A 11 -11.07 -2.21 11.85
N VAL A 12 -10.37 -1.88 12.94
CA VAL A 12 -9.37 -2.76 13.56
C VAL A 12 -9.62 -2.95 15.05
N GLY A 13 -9.11 -4.07 15.59
CA GLY A 13 -9.21 -4.44 17.00
C GLY A 13 -10.62 -4.86 17.45
N SER A 14 -10.76 -5.26 18.71
CA SER A 14 -12.02 -5.79 19.25
C SER A 14 -13.14 -4.75 19.33
N LEU A 15 -12.78 -3.47 19.46
CA LEU A 15 -13.72 -2.34 19.47
C LEU A 15 -14.06 -1.84 18.07
N GLN A 16 -13.46 -2.43 17.03
CA GLN A 16 -13.65 -2.06 15.64
C GLN A 16 -13.43 -0.57 15.45
N LEU A 17 -12.34 0.04 15.92
CA LEU A 17 -12.11 1.47 15.69
C LEU A 17 -11.57 1.70 14.28
N THR A 18 -11.86 2.87 13.68
CA THR A 18 -11.28 3.23 12.38
C THR A 18 -9.82 3.62 12.55
N ASP A 19 -8.94 2.96 11.80
CA ASP A 19 -7.55 3.40 11.60
C ASP A 19 -7.54 4.45 10.46
N TYR A 20 -7.13 5.68 10.78
CA TYR A 20 -7.09 6.81 9.85
C TYR A 20 -5.72 6.99 9.18
N GLU A 21 -4.72 6.18 9.53
CA GLU A 21 -3.32 6.33 9.12
C GLU A 21 -3.00 5.44 7.91
N LYS A 22 -3.82 5.51 6.86
CA LYS A 22 -3.66 4.69 5.63
C LYS A 22 -3.76 5.51 4.33
N ALA A 23 -4.01 6.81 4.42
CA ALA A 23 -4.03 7.72 3.29
C ALA A 23 -3.16 8.95 3.62
N TYR A 24 -2.28 9.32 2.70
CA TYR A 24 -1.29 10.37 2.88
C TYR A 24 -1.28 11.28 1.65
N CYS A 25 -0.82 12.51 1.82
CA CYS A 25 -0.53 13.45 0.73
C CYS A 25 0.96 13.82 0.80
N SER A 26 1.55 14.19 -0.32
CA SER A 26 2.87 14.80 -0.33
C SER A 26 2.85 16.10 0.46
N GLU A 27 3.88 16.33 1.26
CA GLU A 27 4.13 17.63 1.86
C GLU A 27 4.64 18.59 0.76
N LEU A 28 3.96 19.72 0.59
CA LEU A 28 4.25 20.69 -0.48
C LEU A 28 5.01 21.93 0.03
N GLU A 29 5.16 22.08 1.35
CA GLU A 29 5.87 23.19 2.00
C GLU A 29 7.08 22.64 2.77
N ASP A 30 8.25 23.28 2.61
CA ASP A 30 9.53 23.01 3.29
C ASP A 30 10.17 21.61 3.15
N GLY A 31 9.54 20.66 2.44
CA GLY A 31 10.06 19.31 2.15
C GLY A 31 10.26 19.02 0.66
N GLN A 32 11.13 18.06 0.32
CA GLN A 32 11.14 17.52 -1.04
C GLN A 32 9.88 16.67 -1.25
N GLU A 33 9.11 17.04 -2.27
CA GLU A 33 7.92 16.31 -2.68
C GLU A 33 8.28 14.85 -3.02
N ILE A 34 7.55 13.89 -2.44
CA ILE A 34 7.97 12.47 -2.44
C ILE A 34 7.97 11.84 -3.84
N PHE A 35 7.10 12.26 -4.75
CA PHE A 35 7.08 11.74 -6.12
C PHE A 35 8.34 12.19 -6.85
N GLU A 36 8.80 13.42 -6.67
CA GLU A 36 10.06 13.90 -7.24
C GLU A 36 11.27 13.24 -6.57
N ALA A 37 11.29 13.21 -5.23
CA ALA A 37 12.40 12.68 -4.44
C ALA A 37 12.63 11.17 -4.64
N ARG A 38 11.62 10.45 -5.12
CA ARG A 38 11.67 8.99 -5.39
C ARG A 38 11.41 8.64 -6.85
N LEU A 39 11.32 9.64 -7.73
CA LEU A 39 11.09 9.48 -9.17
C LEU A 39 9.85 8.63 -9.48
N VAL A 40 8.78 8.81 -8.71
CA VAL A 40 7.51 8.13 -8.92
C VAL A 40 6.79 8.77 -10.12
N ASN A 41 6.42 7.94 -11.09
CA ASN A 41 5.65 8.40 -12.25
C ASN A 41 4.27 8.89 -11.80
N ARG A 42 3.95 10.18 -12.06
CA ARG A 42 2.67 10.79 -11.63
C ARG A 42 1.46 10.30 -12.42
N GLU A 43 1.64 9.87 -13.67
CA GLU A 43 0.55 9.43 -14.53
C GLU A 43 0.14 7.98 -14.24
N HIS A 44 1.13 7.11 -14.00
CA HIS A 44 0.92 5.68 -13.82
C HIS A 44 0.98 5.22 -12.36
N GLY A 45 1.59 6.01 -11.47
CA GLY A 45 1.86 5.62 -10.09
C GLY A 45 2.85 4.45 -9.97
N ALA A 46 2.94 3.88 -8.78
CA ALA A 46 3.72 2.67 -8.50
C ALA A 46 3.18 1.94 -7.26
N LEU A 47 3.31 0.61 -7.26
CA LEU A 47 3.17 -0.25 -6.08
C LEU A 47 4.57 -0.69 -5.63
N VAL A 48 4.97 -0.28 -4.43
CA VAL A 48 6.27 -0.66 -3.85
C VAL A 48 6.03 -1.68 -2.74
N VAL A 49 6.52 -2.91 -2.93
CA VAL A 49 6.43 -3.97 -1.92
C VAL A 49 7.69 -3.93 -1.06
N VAL A 50 7.51 -3.73 0.25
CA VAL A 50 8.59 -3.66 1.23
C VAL A 50 8.47 -4.84 2.19
N ARG A 51 9.61 -5.48 2.47
CA ARG A 51 9.71 -6.60 3.41
C ARG A 51 9.65 -6.13 4.86
N PRO A 52 9.37 -7.02 5.83
CA PRO A 52 9.36 -6.67 7.25
C PRO A 52 10.69 -6.09 7.78
N ASP A 53 11.81 -6.39 7.13
CA ASP A 53 13.14 -5.84 7.42
C ASP A 53 13.45 -4.54 6.65
N GLN A 54 12.42 -3.88 6.11
CA GLN A 54 12.46 -2.59 5.42
C GLN A 54 13.18 -2.57 4.06
N TYR A 55 13.56 -3.75 3.52
CA TYR A 55 14.10 -3.85 2.17
C TYR A 55 13.01 -3.89 1.10
N VAL A 56 13.20 -3.18 -0.01
CA VAL A 56 12.32 -3.24 -1.19
C VAL A 56 12.47 -4.62 -1.84
N ALA A 57 11.35 -5.30 -2.06
CA ALA A 57 11.31 -6.58 -2.77
C ALA A 57 10.85 -6.44 -4.22
N GLN A 58 9.86 -5.59 -4.49
CA GLN A 58 9.30 -5.37 -5.83
C GLN A 58 8.88 -3.90 -6.02
N VAL A 59 8.94 -3.43 -7.26
CA VAL A 59 8.32 -2.18 -7.72
C VAL A 59 7.51 -2.51 -8.96
N LEU A 60 6.18 -2.43 -8.86
CA LEU A 60 5.24 -2.88 -9.88
C LEU A 60 4.32 -1.74 -10.34
N PRO A 61 3.74 -1.82 -11.55
CA PRO A 61 2.59 -0.99 -11.92
C PRO A 61 1.40 -1.25 -10.99
N LEU A 62 0.57 -0.23 -10.73
CA LEU A 62 -0.63 -0.38 -9.89
C LEU A 62 -1.64 -1.42 -10.44
N THR A 63 -1.59 -1.70 -11.74
CA THR A 63 -2.45 -2.67 -12.43
C THR A 63 -1.94 -4.11 -12.39
N ALA A 64 -0.72 -4.36 -11.91
CA ALA A 64 -0.05 -5.67 -11.95
C ALA A 64 -0.49 -6.60 -10.80
N THR A 65 -1.81 -6.80 -10.64
CA THR A 65 -2.37 -7.66 -9.57
C THR A 65 -2.00 -9.13 -9.75
N GLY A 66 -1.81 -9.59 -10.99
CA GLY A 66 -1.34 -10.96 -11.30
C GLY A 66 0.07 -11.21 -10.78
N GLU A 67 1.03 -10.35 -11.14
CA GLU A 67 2.43 -10.43 -10.70
C GLU A 67 2.53 -10.33 -9.17
N LEU A 68 1.73 -9.45 -8.55
CA LEU A 68 1.66 -9.34 -7.09
C LEU A 68 1.18 -10.65 -6.44
N THR A 69 0.16 -11.29 -7.04
CA THR A 69 -0.39 -12.57 -6.55
C THR A 69 0.64 -13.69 -6.70
N GLU A 70 1.28 -13.80 -7.85
CA GLU A 70 2.32 -14.80 -8.12
C GLU A 70 3.48 -14.65 -7.13
N PHE A 71 3.96 -13.42 -6.91
CA PHE A 71 5.04 -13.12 -5.99
C PHE A 71 4.76 -13.67 -4.57
N PHE A 72 3.61 -13.35 -3.98
CA PHE A 72 3.28 -13.82 -2.63
C PHE A 72 2.94 -15.30 -2.58
N SER A 73 2.34 -15.88 -3.63
CA SER A 73 1.99 -17.30 -3.68
C SER A 73 3.20 -18.24 -3.64
N ALA A 74 4.38 -17.75 -4.05
CA ALA A 74 5.61 -18.55 -4.07
C ALA A 74 6.14 -18.90 -2.66
N PHE A 75 5.74 -18.16 -1.62
CA PHE A 75 6.28 -18.35 -0.27
C PHE A 75 5.28 -18.17 0.88
N MET A 76 4.10 -17.58 0.66
CA MET A 76 3.07 -17.45 1.69
C MET A 76 2.09 -18.63 1.65
N ASN A 77 1.67 -19.08 2.83
CA ASN A 77 0.54 -20.01 2.93
C ASN A 77 -0.77 -19.23 2.75
N PRO A 78 -1.78 -19.81 2.08
CA PRO A 78 -3.09 -19.20 2.00
C PRO A 78 -3.69 -19.01 3.40
N ALA A 79 -4.33 -17.87 3.63
CA ALA A 79 -5.00 -17.61 4.90
C ALA A 79 -6.16 -18.59 5.11
N LEU A 80 -6.27 -19.16 6.30
CA LEU A 80 -7.45 -19.90 6.72
C LEU A 80 -8.59 -18.89 6.91
N VAL A 81 -9.50 -18.79 5.94
CA VAL A 81 -10.73 -18.03 6.11
C VAL A 81 -11.64 -18.84 7.03
N GLN A 82 -11.71 -18.47 8.31
CA GLN A 82 -12.81 -18.92 9.16
C GLN A 82 -14.06 -18.16 8.71
N ALA A 83 -15.04 -18.90 8.22
CA ALA A 83 -16.38 -18.40 7.90
C ALA A 83 -17.15 -18.00 9.17
#